data_AF-A0A0B6Y6W2-F1
#
_entry.id   AF-A0A0B6Y6W2-F1
#
_cell.length_a   1.000
_cell.length_b   1.000
_cell.length_c   1.000
_cell.angle_alpha   90.00
_cell.angle_beta   90.00
_cell.angle_gamma   90.00
#
_symmetry.space_group_name_H-M   'P 1'
#
loop_
_entity.id
_entity.type
_entity.pdbx_description
1 polymer ?
#
loop_
_entity_poly.entity_id
_entity_poly.type
_entity_poly.pdbx_seq_one_letter_code
_entity_poly.pdbx_strand_id
1 'polypeptide(L)'
;ADNMDEKPHKRNSVRLAIRKLTYAPEEPAPQPNAEAVKDFIMSPGSIRLEASLDKEKYYHGESIAINVLVDNNTNKTVKKIKISVRQFADICLFSTAQYKCTVADLESEEGFPIQPSQTGFCKVYHLTPLLSNN
;
A
#
# COMPACT_ATOMS: atom_id res chain seq x y z
N ALA A 1 -44.47 22.09 26.22
CA ALA A 1 -43.86 21.91 24.89
C ALA A 1 -42.36 22.01 25.11
N ASP A 2 -41.65 20.89 25.01
CA ASP A 2 -40.19 20.89 25.22
C ASP A 2 -39.52 21.62 24.07
N ASN A 3 -38.77 22.66 24.41
CA ASN A 3 -38.11 23.53 23.46
C ASN A 3 -36.87 22.80 22.92
N MET A 4 -36.86 22.46 21.63
CA MET A 4 -35.84 21.59 21.03
C MET A 4 -34.42 22.18 21.04
N ASP A 5 -34.29 23.48 21.31
CA ASP A 5 -33.02 24.21 21.36
C ASP A 5 -32.46 24.40 22.79
N GLU A 6 -33.11 23.86 23.82
CA GLU A 6 -32.63 24.02 25.20
C GLU A 6 -31.37 23.17 25.44
N LYS A 7 -30.26 23.83 25.77
CA LYS A 7 -28.98 23.17 26.02
C LYS A 7 -29.09 22.24 27.24
N PRO A 8 -28.95 20.92 27.07
CA PRO A 8 -29.24 19.98 28.14
C PRO A 8 -28.25 20.13 29.31
N HIS A 9 -28.76 20.07 30.53
CA HIS A 9 -27.95 20.27 31.74
C HIS A 9 -27.02 19.07 31.97
N LYS A 10 -25.71 19.31 32.19
CA LYS A 10 -24.69 18.25 32.34
C LYS A 10 -25.03 17.23 33.44
N ARG A 11 -25.66 17.69 34.53
CA ARG A 11 -26.10 16.82 35.64
C ARG A 11 -27.13 15.76 35.21
N ASN A 12 -27.91 16.03 34.18
CA ASN A 12 -29.00 15.17 33.70
C ASN A 12 -28.73 14.63 32.28
N SER A 13 -27.47 14.68 31.83
CA SER A 13 -27.07 14.27 30.47
C SER A 13 -25.95 13.23 30.53
N VAL A 14 -26.03 12.21 29.70
CA VAL A 14 -24.95 11.23 29.49
C VAL A 14 -24.40 11.38 28.08
N ARG A 15 -23.09 11.27 27.92
CA ARG A 15 -22.42 11.29 26.62
C ARG A 15 -21.78 9.94 26.34
N LEU A 16 -22.21 9.29 25.27
CA LEU A 16 -21.64 8.05 24.77
C LEU A 16 -21.06 8.29 23.38
N ALA A 17 -19.81 7.88 23.16
CA ALA A 17 -19.22 7.85 21.83
C ALA A 17 -19.62 6.56 21.13
N ILE A 18 -20.15 6.69 19.91
CA ILE A 18 -20.45 5.56 19.03
C ILE A 18 -19.53 5.60 17.81
N ARG A 19 -19.29 4.44 17.20
CA ARG A 19 -18.43 4.31 16.01
C ARG A 19 -19.26 3.84 14.83
N LYS A 20 -19.08 4.50 13.68
CA LYS A 20 -19.50 3.96 12.39
C LYS A 20 -18.27 3.30 11.75
N LEU A 21 -18.34 1.99 11.57
CA LEU A 21 -17.29 1.20 10.91
C LEU A 21 -17.71 0.93 9.47
N THR A 22 -16.73 0.88 8.57
CA THR A 22 -16.93 0.47 7.18
C THR A 22 -16.36 -0.93 7.01
N TYR A 23 -17.19 -1.86 6.57
CA TYR A 23 -16.75 -3.21 6.22
C TYR A 23 -16.53 -3.32 4.72
N ALA A 24 -15.51 -4.08 4.34
CA ALA A 24 -15.24 -4.39 2.94
C ALA A 24 -16.33 -5.32 2.38
N PRO A 25 -16.87 -5.05 1.17
CA PRO A 25 -17.80 -5.97 0.52
C PRO A 25 -17.06 -7.20 -0.02
N GLU A 26 -17.70 -8.37 0.08
CA GLU A 26 -17.15 -9.69 -0.30
C GLU A 26 -17.08 -9.95 -1.81
N GLU A 27 -17.44 -8.97 -2.63
CA GLU A 27 -17.44 -9.13 -4.08
C GLU A 27 -16.04 -9.46 -4.62
N PRO A 28 -15.93 -10.51 -5.45
CA PRO A 28 -14.66 -10.90 -6.04
C PRO A 28 -14.20 -9.80 -7.00
N ALA A 29 -12.99 -9.31 -6.77
CA ALA A 29 -12.35 -8.32 -7.61
C ALA A 29 -11.15 -8.94 -8.35
N PRO A 30 -10.80 -8.42 -9.54
CA PRO A 30 -9.59 -8.83 -10.22
C PRO A 30 -8.35 -8.55 -9.37
N GLN A 31 -7.33 -9.38 -9.52
CA GLN A 31 -6.05 -9.17 -8.85
C GLN A 31 -5.45 -7.83 -9.27
N PRO A 32 -5.08 -6.96 -8.33
CA PRO A 32 -4.37 -5.73 -8.66
C PRO A 32 -3.02 -6.05 -9.30
N ASN A 33 -2.75 -5.49 -10.46
CA ASN A 33 -1.47 -5.58 -11.13
C ASN A 33 -1.04 -4.20 -11.66
N ALA A 34 0.27 -3.96 -11.66
CA ALA A 34 0.86 -2.77 -12.22
C ALA A 34 2.18 -3.11 -12.89
N GLU A 35 2.43 -2.48 -14.04
CA GLU A 35 3.65 -2.65 -14.80
C GLU A 35 4.30 -1.28 -15.05
N ALA A 36 5.62 -1.24 -14.94
CA ALA A 36 6.42 -0.10 -15.33
C ALA A 36 7.61 -0.54 -16.18
N VAL A 37 7.80 0.12 -17.32
CA VAL A 37 8.98 -0.04 -18.18
C VAL A 37 9.82 1.22 -18.07
N LYS A 38 11.13 1.07 -17.87
CA LYS A 38 12.07 2.17 -17.72
C LYS A 38 13.26 2.02 -18.66
N ASP A 39 13.48 3.06 -19.46
CA ASP A 39 14.68 3.24 -20.25
C ASP A 39 15.68 4.14 -19.50
N PHE A 40 16.98 3.90 -19.73
CA PHE A 40 18.05 4.71 -19.17
C PHE A 40 18.81 5.43 -20.28
N ILE A 41 19.03 6.73 -20.10
CA ILE A 41 19.93 7.52 -20.94
C ILE A 41 21.32 6.87 -20.83
N MET A 42 21.85 6.33 -21.93
CA MET A 42 23.10 5.53 -22.02
C MET A 42 23.04 4.02 -21.68
N SER A 43 21.86 3.39 -21.63
CA SER A 43 21.74 1.93 -21.71
C SER A 43 20.96 1.54 -22.96
N PRO A 44 21.46 0.65 -23.84
CA PRO A 44 20.57 -0.04 -24.77
C PRO A 44 19.60 -0.93 -23.96
N GLY A 45 18.35 -1.02 -24.42
CA GLY A 45 17.30 -1.82 -23.79
C GLY A 45 16.60 -1.14 -22.59
N SER A 46 15.63 -1.86 -22.04
CA SER A 46 14.72 -1.38 -20.99
C SER A 46 14.67 -2.36 -19.82
N ILE A 47 14.30 -1.87 -18.63
CA ILE A 47 13.94 -2.72 -17.50
C ILE A 47 12.43 -2.70 -17.34
N ARG A 48 11.80 -3.88 -17.28
CA ARG A 48 10.38 -4.05 -17.02
C ARG A 48 10.21 -4.59 -15.60
N LEU A 49 9.37 -3.91 -14.82
CA LEU A 49 8.98 -4.30 -13.48
C LEU A 49 7.48 -4.49 -13.48
N GLU A 50 7.03 -5.69 -13.13
CA GLU A 50 5.62 -6.00 -12.95
C GLU A 50 5.39 -6.43 -11.49
N ALA A 51 4.36 -5.88 -10.86
CA ALA A 51 3.96 -6.22 -9.50
C ALA A 51 2.48 -6.58 -9.48
N SER A 52 2.13 -7.67 -8.80
CA SER A 52 0.76 -8.11 -8.60
C SER A 52 0.50 -8.46 -7.14
N LEU A 53 -0.74 -8.24 -6.69
CA LEU A 53 -1.23 -8.58 -5.37
C LEU A 53 -2.16 -9.79 -5.45
N ASP A 54 -2.19 -10.60 -4.40
CA ASP A 54 -3.09 -11.76 -4.32
C ASP A 54 -4.57 -11.36 -4.20
N LYS A 55 -4.85 -10.20 -3.58
CA LYS A 55 -6.20 -9.68 -3.33
C LYS A 55 -6.24 -8.17 -3.50
N GLU A 56 -7.43 -7.64 -3.75
CA GLU A 56 -7.68 -6.19 -3.75
C GLU A 56 -7.87 -5.63 -2.34
N LYS A 57 -8.54 -6.39 -1.47
CA LYS A 57 -8.95 -5.97 -0.13
C LYS A 57 -8.35 -6.92 0.89
N TYR A 58 -7.82 -6.35 1.97
CA TYR A 58 -7.20 -7.09 3.07
C TYR A 58 -7.80 -6.66 4.38
N TYR A 59 -7.93 -7.60 5.32
CA TYR A 59 -8.25 -7.26 6.70
C TYR A 59 -7.00 -6.84 7.47
N HIS A 60 -7.20 -6.08 8.55
CA HIS A 60 -6.11 -5.74 9.45
C HIS A 60 -5.48 -7.00 10.04
N GLY A 61 -4.15 -7.07 10.02
CA GLY A 61 -3.37 -8.23 10.47
C GLY A 61 -3.16 -9.31 9.42
N GLU A 62 -3.80 -9.19 8.25
CA GLU A 62 -3.54 -10.08 7.12
C GLU A 62 -2.23 -9.71 6.41
N SER A 63 -1.47 -10.73 5.99
CA SER A 63 -0.26 -10.53 5.20
C SER A 63 -0.62 -10.33 3.74
N ILE A 64 -0.04 -9.30 3.13
CA ILE A 64 -0.17 -8.98 1.71
C ILE A 64 0.89 -9.79 0.96
N ALA A 65 0.49 -10.61 -0.02
CA ALA A 65 1.41 -11.31 -0.91
C ALA A 65 1.62 -10.49 -2.18
N ILE A 66 2.88 -10.14 -2.45
CA ILE A 66 3.29 -9.22 -3.50
C ILE A 66 4.20 -9.97 -4.44
N ASN A 67 3.67 -10.37 -5.60
CA ASN A 67 4.43 -11.03 -6.64
C ASN A 67 5.15 -9.98 -7.50
N VAL A 68 6.46 -10.08 -7.59
CA VAL A 68 7.31 -9.16 -8.35
C VAL A 68 8.05 -9.91 -9.45
N LEU A 69 7.85 -9.46 -10.69
CA LEU A 69 8.57 -9.91 -11.88
C LEU A 69 9.49 -8.79 -12.38
N VAL A 70 10.74 -9.13 -12.67
CA VAL A 70 11.73 -8.19 -13.23
C VAL A 70 12.37 -8.79 -14.48
N ASP A 71 12.21 -8.10 -15.60
CA ASP A 71 12.94 -8.37 -16.83
C ASP A 71 13.95 -7.26 -17.09
N ASN A 72 15.23 -7.57 -16.86
CA ASN A 72 16.30 -6.61 -17.04
C ASN A 72 16.99 -6.78 -18.41
N ASN A 73 16.49 -6.08 -19.43
CA ASN A 73 17.14 -6.03 -20.75
C ASN A 73 18.16 -4.89 -20.86
N THR A 74 18.56 -4.29 -19.74
CA THR A 74 19.51 -3.18 -19.71
C THR A 74 20.94 -3.66 -19.51
N ASN A 75 21.91 -2.77 -19.71
CA ASN A 75 23.31 -3.01 -19.34
C ASN A 75 23.61 -2.73 -17.85
N LYS A 76 22.59 -2.42 -17.05
CA LYS A 76 22.73 -2.06 -15.63
C LYS A 76 22.35 -3.24 -14.74
N THR A 77 22.88 -3.25 -13.53
CA THR A 77 22.61 -4.26 -12.51
C THR A 77 21.61 -3.75 -11.49
N VAL A 78 20.58 -4.55 -11.16
CA VAL A 78 19.67 -4.25 -10.04
C VAL A 78 20.28 -4.80 -8.77
N LYS A 79 20.50 -3.96 -7.76
CA LYS A 79 21.23 -4.36 -6.53
C LYS A 79 20.34 -4.92 -5.43
N LYS A 80 19.12 -4.41 -5.31
CA LYS A 80 18.18 -4.73 -4.24
C LYS A 80 16.78 -4.28 -4.62
N ILE A 81 15.79 -4.77 -3.89
CA ILE A 81 14.41 -4.31 -3.98
C ILE A 81 13.94 -3.77 -2.63
N LYS A 82 13.16 -2.68 -2.69
CA LYS A 82 12.47 -2.12 -1.53
C LYS A 82 10.97 -2.07 -1.82
N ILE A 83 10.19 -2.63 -0.92
CA ILE A 83 8.73 -2.67 -0.95
C ILE A 83 8.23 -1.86 0.24
N SER A 84 7.21 -1.01 0.03
CA SER A 84 6.63 -0.20 1.10
C SER A 84 5.13 -0.07 0.93
N VAL A 85 4.38 -0.26 2.00
CA VAL A 85 2.95 0.08 2.07
C VAL A 85 2.84 1.49 2.65
N ARG A 86 2.13 2.37 1.93
CA ARG A 86 1.97 3.77 2.30
C ARG A 86 0.49 4.10 2.48
N GLN A 87 0.17 4.74 3.59
CA GLN A 87 -1.13 5.30 3.85
C GLN A 87 -1.19 6.75 3.35
N PHE A 88 -2.26 7.06 2.63
CA PHE A 88 -2.60 8.40 2.20
C PHE A 88 -3.87 8.82 2.94
N ALA A 89 -3.81 9.96 3.63
CA ALA A 89 -4.95 10.52 4.34
C ALA A 89 -5.22 11.93 3.84
N ASP A 90 -6.35 12.10 3.15
CA ASP A 90 -6.80 13.38 2.63
C ASP A 90 -7.87 13.96 3.56
N ILE A 91 -7.59 15.14 4.13
CA ILE A 91 -8.47 15.84 5.05
C ILE A 91 -9.10 17.03 4.32
N CYS A 92 -10.42 17.01 4.16
CA CYS A 92 -11.19 18.00 3.40
C CYS A 92 -12.25 18.69 4.30
N LEU A 93 -11.82 19.33 5.39
CA LEU A 93 -12.71 20.06 6.32
C LEU A 93 -12.77 21.55 5.99
N PHE A 94 -11.72 22.31 6.35
CA PHE A 94 -11.62 23.76 6.13
C PHE A 94 -10.57 24.11 5.06
N SER A 95 -9.45 23.38 5.06
CA SER A 95 -8.43 23.41 4.02
C SER A 95 -8.11 21.97 3.62
N THR A 96 -7.78 21.77 2.35
CA THR A 96 -7.37 20.46 1.85
C THR A 96 -5.93 20.19 2.26
N ALA A 97 -5.72 19.15 3.07
CA ALA A 97 -4.39 18.68 3.45
C ALA A 97 -4.23 17.20 3.11
N GLN A 98 -3.06 16.84 2.60
CA GLN A 98 -2.71 15.45 2.28
C GLN A 98 -1.55 14.99 3.15
N TYR A 99 -1.74 13.89 3.87
CA TYR A 99 -0.72 13.26 4.70
C TYR A 99 -0.31 11.92 4.10
N LYS A 100 1.00 11.64 4.13
CA LYS A 100 1.58 10.39 3.61
C LYS A 100 2.43 9.76 4.70
N CYS A 101 2.12 8.53 5.09
CA CYS A 101 2.88 7.77 6.07
C CYS A 101 3.26 6.39 5.49
N THR A 102 4.47 5.92 5.73
CA THR A 102 4.85 4.53 5.42
C THR A 102 4.46 3.66 6.60
N VAL A 103 3.55 2.71 6.37
CA VAL A 103 2.97 1.86 7.44
C VAL A 103 3.69 0.54 7.62
N ALA A 104 4.41 0.10 6.59
CA ALA A 104 5.31 -1.04 6.65
C ALA A 104 6.26 -1.00 5.46
N ASP A 105 7.49 -1.45 5.64
CA ASP A 105 8.48 -1.57 4.58
C ASP A 105 9.32 -2.84 4.72
N LEU A 106 9.82 -3.32 3.58
CA LEU A 106 10.66 -4.48 3.47
C LEU A 106 11.75 -4.18 2.44
N GLU A 107 12.98 -4.52 2.80
CA GLU A 107 14.13 -4.44 1.92
C GLU A 107 14.73 -5.84 1.78
N SER A 108 14.98 -6.26 0.54
CA SER A 108 15.51 -7.60 0.24
C SER A 108 16.62 -7.52 -0.79
N GLU A 109 17.71 -8.22 -0.47
CA GLU A 109 18.85 -8.45 -1.37
C GLU A 109 18.88 -9.90 -1.87
N GLU A 110 17.96 -10.75 -1.41
CA GLU A 110 17.92 -12.16 -1.78
C GLU A 110 17.46 -12.33 -3.24
N GLY A 111 18.30 -12.97 -4.05
CA GLY A 111 18.10 -13.10 -5.51
C GLY A 111 18.65 -11.90 -6.30
N PHE A 112 19.29 -10.94 -5.63
CA PHE A 112 20.05 -9.86 -6.25
C PHE A 112 21.55 -10.12 -6.07
N PRO A 113 22.42 -9.54 -6.92
CA PRO A 113 22.10 -8.65 -8.04
C PRO A 113 21.48 -9.34 -9.26
N ILE A 114 20.44 -8.73 -9.85
CA ILE A 114 19.95 -9.12 -11.19
C ILE A 114 20.92 -8.54 -12.20
N GLN A 115 21.59 -9.42 -12.95
CA GLN A 115 22.62 -9.05 -13.89
C GLN A 115 22.06 -8.36 -15.13
N PRO A 116 22.90 -7.64 -15.89
CA PRO A 116 22.55 -7.14 -17.22
C PRO A 116 22.02 -8.25 -18.11
N SER A 117 21.00 -7.95 -18.92
CA SER A 117 20.36 -8.89 -19.84
C SER A 117 19.76 -10.15 -19.19
N GLN A 118 19.54 -10.14 -17.86
CA GLN A 118 18.91 -11.23 -17.13
C GLN A 118 17.40 -10.96 -16.99
N THR A 119 16.58 -11.86 -17.52
CA THR A 119 15.11 -11.75 -17.50
C THR A 119 14.47 -12.87 -16.70
N GLY A 120 13.19 -12.73 -16.36
CA GLY A 120 12.41 -13.76 -15.68
C GLY A 120 12.69 -13.88 -14.19
N PHE A 121 13.26 -12.86 -13.53
CA PHE A 121 13.30 -12.85 -12.06
C PHE A 121 11.87 -12.76 -11.54
N CYS A 122 11.44 -13.74 -10.75
CA CYS A 122 10.12 -13.80 -10.17
C CYS A 122 10.22 -14.15 -8.68
N LYS A 123 9.63 -13.34 -7.81
CA LYS A 123 9.62 -13.60 -6.38
C LYS A 123 8.39 -13.01 -5.71
N VAL A 124 7.83 -13.77 -4.77
CA VAL A 124 6.71 -13.34 -3.93
C VAL A 124 7.25 -12.86 -2.58
N TYR A 125 6.90 -11.63 -2.24
CA TYR A 125 7.21 -11.00 -0.95
C TYR A 125 5.96 -10.94 -0.09
N HIS A 126 6.14 -10.99 1.23
CA HIS A 126 5.04 -10.95 2.19
C HIS A 126 5.25 -9.76 3.13
N LEU A 127 4.21 -8.96 3.32
CA LEU A 127 4.30 -7.75 4.12
C LEU A 127 2.99 -7.53 4.88
N THR A 128 3.07 -7.36 6.19
CA THR A 128 1.89 -7.23 7.07
C THR A 128 1.89 -5.85 7.72
N PRO A 129 1.03 -4.91 7.30
CA PRO A 129 0.92 -3.61 7.94
C PRO A 129 0.23 -3.76 9.31
N LEU A 130 1.00 -3.52 10.38
CA LEU A 130 0.52 -3.59 11.77
C LEU A 130 0.72 -2.25 12.47
N LEU A 131 -0.30 -1.82 13.22
CA LEU A 131 -0.21 -0.60 14.03
C LEU A 131 0.88 -0.69 15.10
N SER A 132 1.18 -1.88 15.62
CA SER A 132 2.25 -2.06 16.62
C SER A 132 3.65 -1.71 16.10
N ASN A 133 3.81 -1.64 14.76
CA ASN A 133 5.09 -1.44 14.10
C ASN A 133 5.20 -0.03 13.50
N ASN A 134 4.28 0.88 13.86
CA ASN A 134 4.25 2.28 13.43
C ASN A 134 4.30 3.23 14.64
#